data_AF-A0A9Q3DPR3-F1
#
_entry.id   AF-A0A9Q3DPR3-F1
#
_cell.length_a   1.000
_cell.length_b   1.000
_cell.length_c   1.000
_cell.angle_alpha   90.00
_cell.angle_beta   90.00
_cell.angle_gamma   90.00
#
_symmetry.space_group_name_H-M   'P 1'
#
loop_
_entity.id
_entity.type
_entity.pdbx_description
1 polymer ?
#
loop_
_entity_poly.entity_id
_entity_poly.type
_entity_poly.pdbx_seq_one_letter_code
_entity_poly.pdbx_strand_id
1 'polypeptide(L)'
;MECLCLVWELEKFHYYLDGSVFEVITDCNAVKSLLHMKTPNRHMLRWEITIQEYRGNMTIVHKSANINKNSDGLSRWALPNTLYHQDYVPLEAEPQITIEGININYIGTE
;
A
#
# COMPACT_ATOMS: atom_id res chain seq x y z
N MET A 1 -0.56 4.25 -8.57
CA MET A 1 -0.50 2.77 -8.45
C MET A 1 0.68 2.30 -7.62
N GLU A 2 1.86 2.91 -7.72
CA GLU A 2 3.08 2.33 -7.12
C GLU A 2 3.16 2.36 -5.58
N CYS A 3 2.77 3.45 -4.91
CA CYS A 3 2.66 3.44 -3.44
C CYS A 3 1.63 2.42 -2.94
N LEU A 4 0.51 2.27 -3.66
CA LEU A 4 -0.52 1.30 -3.29
C LEU A 4 -0.01 -0.13 -3.47
N CYS A 5 0.76 -0.40 -4.53
CA CYS A 5 1.41 -1.70 -4.75
C CYS A 5 2.31 -2.05 -3.57
N LEU A 6 3.13 -1.10 -3.12
CA LEU A 6 4.01 -1.29 -1.96
C LEU A 6 3.24 -1.57 -0.68
N VAL A 7 2.18 -0.81 -0.39
CA VAL A 7 1.33 -1.05 0.78
C VAL A 7 0.69 -2.44 0.70
N TRP A 8 0.19 -2.83 -0.47
CA TRP A 8 -0.42 -4.13 -0.70
C TRP A 8 0.58 -5.28 -0.55
N GLU A 9 1.81 -5.11 -1.04
CA GLU A 9 2.91 -6.07 -0.85
C GLU A 9 3.25 -6.23 0.63
N LEU A 10 3.38 -5.13 1.38
CA LEU A 10 3.66 -5.17 2.82
C LEU A 10 2.54 -5.89 3.60
N GLU A 11 1.28 -5.63 3.27
CA GLU A 11 0.14 -6.34 3.88
C GLU A 11 0.17 -7.84 3.55
N LYS A 12 0.46 -8.21 2.30
CA LYS A 12 0.50 -9.61 1.86
C LYS A 12 1.65 -10.40 2.46
N PHE A 13 2.80 -9.74 2.65
CA PHE A 13 3.99 -10.36 3.23
C PHE A 13 4.15 -10.12 4.72
N HIS A 14 3.17 -9.51 5.41
CA HIS A 14 3.22 -9.18 6.84
C HIS A 14 3.81 -10.30 7.70
N TYR A 15 3.28 -11.53 7.58
CA TYR A 15 3.74 -12.69 8.36
C TYR A 15 5.20 -13.11 8.10
N TYR A 16 5.77 -12.73 6.97
CA TYR A 16 7.18 -13.02 6.63
C TYR A 16 8.11 -11.85 7.00
N LEU A 17 7.58 -10.63 6.99
CA LEU A 17 8.33 -9.40 7.24
C LEU A 17 8.36 -9.04 8.73
N ASP A 18 7.37 -9.50 9.50
CA ASP A 18 7.32 -9.28 10.94
C ASP A 18 8.57 -9.84 11.63
N GLY A 19 9.23 -8.98 12.43
CA GLY A 19 10.51 -9.28 13.09
C GLY A 19 11.76 -9.38 12.19
N SER A 20 11.63 -9.29 10.87
CA SER A 20 12.74 -9.42 9.93
C SER A 20 13.28 -8.06 9.47
N VAL A 21 14.58 -7.98 9.15
CA VAL A 21 15.18 -6.80 8.51
C VAL A 21 15.20 -7.02 7.00
N PHE A 22 14.60 -6.12 6.24
CA PHE A 22 14.44 -6.28 4.80
C PHE A 22 14.62 -4.99 4.01
N GLU A 23 14.94 -5.13 2.74
CA GLU A 23 15.09 -4.04 1.80
C GLU A 23 13.96 -4.03 0.77
N VAL A 24 13.34 -2.87 0.60
CA VAL A 24 12.35 -2.63 -0.45
C VAL A 24 13.01 -1.85 -1.58
N ILE A 25 13.14 -2.52 -2.72
CA ILE A 25 13.73 -1.96 -3.92
C ILE A 25 12.60 -1.51 -4.84
N THR A 26 12.50 -0.20 -5.07
CA THR A 26 11.47 0.40 -5.93
C THR A 26 12.06 1.43 -6.87
N ASP A 27 11.55 1.53 -8.08
CA ASP A 27 11.85 2.62 -9.02
C ASP A 27 10.90 3.81 -8.86
N CYS A 28 10.04 3.77 -7.84
CA CYS A 28 9.10 4.83 -7.53
C CYS A 28 9.68 5.87 -6.57
N ASN A 29 9.76 7.14 -6.99
CA ASN A 29 10.09 8.24 -6.08
C ASN A 29 8.90 8.67 -5.20
N ALA A 30 7.66 8.32 -5.56
CA ALA A 30 6.47 8.71 -4.79
C ALA A 30 6.44 8.09 -3.38
N VAL A 31 7.04 6.92 -3.18
CA VAL A 31 7.16 6.27 -1.86
C VAL A 31 8.03 7.11 -0.94
N LYS A 32 9.15 7.63 -1.45
CA LYS A 32 9.99 8.57 -0.70
C LYS A 32 9.23 9.84 -0.40
N SER A 33 8.50 10.40 -1.37
CA SER A 33 7.70 11.60 -1.14
C SER A 33 6.64 11.39 -0.06
N LEU A 34 5.90 10.27 -0.09
CA LEU A 34 4.85 9.93 0.86
C LEU A 34 5.34 10.00 2.32
N LEU A 35 6.54 9.48 2.58
CA LEU A 35 7.16 9.45 3.92
C LEU A 35 7.65 10.82 4.42
N HIS A 36 7.72 11.84 3.56
CA HIS A 36 8.17 13.18 3.92
C HIS A 36 7.05 14.23 3.75
N MET A 37 5.83 13.81 3.44
CA MET A 37 4.70 14.73 3.24
C MET A 37 4.22 15.31 4.57
N LYS A 38 4.12 16.64 4.63
CA LYS A 38 3.64 17.36 5.83
C LYS A 38 2.12 17.32 6.01
N THR A 39 1.38 17.19 4.91
CA THR A 39 -0.09 17.19 4.89
C THR A 39 -0.59 16.10 3.95
N PRO A 40 -0.60 14.84 4.39
CA PRO A 40 -1.16 13.75 3.60
C PRO A 40 -2.69 13.81 3.55
N ASN A 41 -3.27 13.48 2.40
CA ASN A 41 -4.70 13.18 2.27
C ASN A 41 -5.04 11.93 3.12
N ARG A 42 -6.29 11.75 3.52
CA ARG A 42 -6.76 10.63 4.37
C ARG A 42 -6.26 9.26 3.90
N HIS A 43 -6.26 9.01 2.58
CA HIS A 43 -5.75 7.75 2.02
C HIS A 43 -4.23 7.63 2.16
N MET A 44 -3.50 8.71 1.89
CA MET A 44 -2.04 8.76 2.04
C MET A 44 -1.61 8.59 3.49
N LEU A 45 -2.35 9.17 4.44
CA LEU A 45 -2.09 9.01 5.87
C LEU A 45 -2.24 7.55 6.32
N ARG A 46 -3.29 6.85 5.83
CA ARG A 46 -3.46 5.42 6.13
C ARG A 46 -2.29 4.60 5.60
N TRP A 47 -1.87 4.84 4.37
CA TRP A 47 -0.70 4.18 3.79
C TRP A 47 0.58 4.48 4.55
N GLU A 48 0.77 5.73 4.96
CA GLU A 48 1.91 6.14 5.78
C GLU A 48 1.96 5.36 7.11
N ILE A 49 0.83 5.24 7.81
CA ILE A 49 0.74 4.47 9.06
C ILE A 49 1.13 3.01 8.84
N THR A 50 0.61 2.36 7.79
CA THR A 50 0.97 0.97 7.46
C THR A 50 2.47 0.83 7.18
N ILE A 51 3.08 1.78 6.47
CA ILE A 51 4.50 1.75 6.16
C ILE A 51 5.37 2.03 7.41
N GLN A 52 4.88 2.87 8.33
CA GLN A 52 5.57 3.22 9.56
C GLN A 52 5.74 2.03 10.52
N GLU A 53 4.84 1.05 10.47
CA GLU A 53 4.97 -0.21 11.24
C GLU A 53 6.29 -0.93 10.91
N TYR A 54 6.69 -0.93 9.64
CA TYR A 54 7.91 -1.60 9.19
C TYR A 54 9.13 -0.68 9.16
N ARG A 55 8.99 0.63 9.42
CA ARG A 55 10.06 1.62 9.21
C ARG A 55 11.32 1.37 10.04
N GLY A 56 11.19 0.71 11.19
CA GLY A 56 12.33 0.36 12.05
C GLY A 56 13.24 -0.70 11.44
N ASN A 57 12.68 -1.62 10.65
CA ASN A 57 13.39 -2.80 10.14
C ASN A 57 13.47 -2.81 8.59
N MET A 58 12.87 -1.82 7.93
CA MET A 58 12.79 -1.72 6.48
C MET A 58 13.67 -0.60 5.94
N THR A 59 14.49 -0.92 4.92
CA THR A 59 15.27 0.06 4.16
C THR A 59 14.72 0.22 2.75
N ILE A 60 14.43 1.45 2.32
CA ILE A 60 13.91 1.73 0.97
C ILE A 60 15.04 2.17 0.05
N VAL A 61 15.34 1.35 -0.96
CA VAL A 61 16.37 1.61 -1.96
C VAL A 61 15.71 1.95 -3.29
N HIS A 62 16.05 3.12 -3.84
CA HIS A 62 15.57 3.50 -5.17
C HIS A 62 16.50 2.96 -6.25
N LYS A 63 15.99 2.14 -7.18
CA LYS A 63 16.74 1.69 -8.36
C LYS A 63 16.10 2.24 -9.63
N SER A 64 16.93 2.61 -10.61
CA SER A 64 16.44 3.05 -11.92
C SER A 64 15.70 1.92 -12.65
N ALA A 65 14.57 2.26 -13.28
CA ALA A 65 13.73 1.34 -14.05
C ALA A 65 14.51 0.53 -15.12
N ASN A 66 15.60 1.08 -15.67
CA ASN A 66 16.42 0.38 -16.66
C ASN A 66 17.12 -0.89 -16.12
N ILE A 67 17.29 -0.96 -14.79
CA ILE A 67 17.90 -2.11 -14.08
C ILE A 67 16.80 -3.00 -13.48
N ASN A 68 15.58 -2.48 -13.28
CA ASN A 68 14.46 -3.18 -12.63
C ASN A 68 13.52 -3.90 -13.62
N LYS A 69 14.08 -4.51 -14.67
CA LYS A 69 13.30 -5.10 -15.78
C LYS A 69 12.38 -6.25 -15.35
N ASN A 70 12.73 -6.99 -14.31
CA ASN A 70 11.90 -8.10 -13.82
C ASN A 70 10.59 -7.59 -13.20
N SER A 71 10.68 -6.55 -12.36
CA SER A 71 9.50 -5.95 -11.71
C SER A 71 8.65 -5.19 -12.73
N ASP A 72 9.28 -4.43 -13.64
CA ASP A 72 8.59 -3.72 -14.73
C ASP A 72 7.90 -4.70 -15.71
N GLY A 73 8.51 -5.86 -15.96
CA GLY A 73 7.90 -6.92 -16.77
C GLY A 73 6.62 -7.47 -16.14
N LEU A 74 6.64 -7.78 -14.83
CA LEU A 74 5.49 -8.32 -14.12
C LEU A 74 4.34 -7.30 -13.99
N SER A 75 4.65 -6.02 -13.77
CA SER A 75 3.62 -4.98 -13.67
C SER A 75 2.94 -4.68 -15.01
N ARG A 76 3.65 -4.87 -16.13
CA ARG A 76 3.12 -4.66 -17.49
C ARG A 76 2.38 -5.86 -18.06
N TRP A 77 2.55 -7.05 -17.47
CA TRP A 77 1.92 -8.31 -17.90
C TRP A 77 0.82 -8.75 -16.94
N ALA A 78 -0.13 -7.86 -16.66
CA ALA A 78 -1.32 -8.23 -15.89
C ALA A 78 -2.14 -9.29 -16.65
N LEU A 79 -2.49 -10.38 -15.96
CA LEU A 79 -3.42 -11.36 -16.49
C LEU A 79 -4.77 -10.70 -16.77
N PRO A 80 -5.48 -11.11 -17.83
CA PRO A 80 -6.79 -10.56 -18.11
C PRO A 80 -7.74 -10.89 -16.94
N ASN A 81 -8.43 -9.85 -16.44
CA ASN A 81 -9.43 -9.97 -15.39
C ASN A 81 -10.69 -10.68 -15.95
N THR A 82 -10.60 -12.01 -16.07
CA THR A 82 -11.64 -12.86 -16.64
C THR A 82 -12.50 -13.46 -15.55
N LEU A 83 -13.79 -13.70 -15.86
CA LEU A 83 -14.77 -14.31 -14.95
C LEU A 83 -14.39 -15.71 -14.44
N TYR A 84 -13.40 -16.34 -15.07
CA TYR A 84 -12.91 -17.68 -14.72
C TYR A 84 -11.64 -17.64 -13.85
N HIS A 85 -11.12 -16.44 -13.54
CA HIS A 85 -9.96 -16.29 -12.67
C HIS A 85 -10.39 -16.38 -11.20
N GLN A 86 -9.63 -17.12 -10.39
CA GLN A 86 -9.95 -17.32 -8.96
C GLN A 86 -9.95 -16.00 -8.17
N ASP A 87 -9.11 -15.04 -8.57
CA ASP A 87 -9.05 -13.69 -8.01
C ASP A 87 -9.79 -12.66 -8.88
N TYR A 88 -10.86 -13.05 -9.57
CA TYR A 88 -11.67 -12.13 -10.36
C TYR A 88 -12.24 -11.01 -9.48
N VAL A 89 -12.00 -9.76 -9.87
CA VAL A 89 -12.58 -8.58 -9.22
C VAL A 89 -13.52 -7.89 -10.20
N PRO A 90 -14.84 -7.79 -9.93
CA PRO A 90 -15.75 -7.07 -10.80
C PRO A 90 -15.31 -5.60 -10.96
N LEU A 91 -15.25 -5.11 -12.20
CA LEU A 91 -14.83 -3.74 -12.53
C LEU A 91 -15.71 -2.65 -11.89
N GLU A 92 -16.93 -3.00 -11.48
CA GLU A 92 -17.91 -2.10 -10.84
C GLU A 92 -18.10 -2.37 -9.34
N ALA A 93 -17.26 -3.21 -8.71
CA ALA A 93 -17.35 -3.44 -7.28
C ALA A 93 -16.85 -2.22 -6.50
N GLU A 94 -17.75 -1.30 -6.17
CA GLU A 94 -17.57 -0.34 -5.07
C GLU A 94 -17.26 -1.15 -3.79
N PRO A 95 -16.17 -0.85 -3.05
CA PRO A 95 -15.91 -1.51 -1.79
C PRO A 95 -17.10 -1.23 -0.85
N GLN A 96 -17.82 -2.28 -0.47
CA GLN A 96 -18.95 -2.16 0.45
C GLN A 96 -18.41 -1.87 1.86
N ILE A 97 -18.04 -0.62 2.13
CA ILE A 97 -17.63 -0.15 3.45
C ILE A 97 -18.90 0.29 4.19
N THR A 98 -19.66 -0.68 4.68
CA THR A 98 -20.82 -0.38 5.53
C THR A 98 -20.32 0.08 6.90
N ILE A 99 -20.15 1.40 7.10
CA ILE A 99 -20.05 1.97 8.45
C ILE A 99 -21.48 2.21 8.92
N GLU A 100 -22.01 1.34 9.78
CA GLU A 100 -23.36 1.47 10.37
C GLU A 100 -23.49 2.57 11.45
N GLY A 101 -22.63 3.58 11.37
CA GLY A 101 -22.66 4.78 12.21
C GLY A 101 -21.46 4.93 13.13
N ILE A 102 -21.06 6.19 13.35
CA ILE A 102 -20.16 6.60 14.45
C ILE A 102 -20.97 7.57 15.30
N ASN A 103 -21.36 7.13 16.51
CA ASN A 103 -22.01 7.99 17.49
C ASN A 103 -20.93 8.69 18.34
N ILE A 104 -20.93 10.02 18.33
CA ILE A 104 -20.09 10.84 19.21
C ILE A 104 -21.02 11.47 20.24
N ASN A 105 -21.07 10.90 21.44
CA ASN A 105 -21.70 11.56 22.58
C ASN A 105 -20.73 12.62 23.10
N TYR A 106 -21.05 13.89 22.88
CA TYR A 106 -20.41 14.98 23.59
C TYR A 106 -20.86 14.90 25.05
N ILE A 107 -20.02 14.37 25.93
CA ILE A 107 -20.18 14.59 27.36
C ILE A 107 -19.70 16.02 27.59
N GLY A 108 -20.66 16.92 27.72
CA GLY A 108 -20.42 18.30 28.12
C GLY A 108 -19.65 18.33 29.43
N THR A 109 -18.59 19.13 29.46
CA THR A 109 -17.94 19.59 30.68
C THR A 109 -18.93 20.51 31.42
N GLU A 110 -19.36 20.10 32.61
CA GLU A 110 -19.75 21.06 33.67
C GLU A 110 -18.48 21.54 34.39
#